data_AF-A0A1F7TH84-F1
#
_entry.id   AF-A0A1F7TH84-F1
#
_cell.length_a   1.000
_cell.length_b   1.000
_cell.length_c   1.000
_cell.angle_alpha   90.00
_cell.angle_beta   90.00
_cell.angle_gamma   90.00
#
_symmetry.space_group_name_H-M   'P 1'
#
loop_
_entity.id
_entity.type
_entity.pdbx_description
1 polymer ?
#
loop_
_entity_poly.entity_id
_entity_poly.type
_entity_poly.pdbx_seq_one_letter_code
_entity_poly.pdbx_strand_id
1 'polypeptide(L)'
;MVDDAELAEVFEEAASGRVAGILGDVRQVLRVTQAAFFFRALAAHEAYLAAAWEALKPNASVAYFERCADSLRMRMTPPLPPDVPEHAEALEELGYPAERVAEVAGILEAYNYANPKNLILAAALKGALNGVRIGGVKPGHAGDLDPLPQGPPRSMRKAALVDPARAEGRVRALLEEIGRSSPGGAVGSVWRALAGHPEYLELAWAFVREESKKKGFEITVSLSQGAAAAAAQEFPHPVALDRARARALGLGEAEVDRIDRTLDRFIHLIPRTNVSILLLKAALLGEGRVRRKPFEGE
;
A
#
# COMPACT_ATOMS: atom_id res chain seq x y z
N MET A 1 -21.62 -7.42 17.71
CA MET A 1 -21.82 -7.05 16.30
C MET A 1 -20.70 -6.08 15.97
N VAL A 2 -19.73 -6.51 15.16
CA VAL A 2 -18.68 -5.61 14.70
C VAL A 2 -19.37 -4.68 13.70
N ASP A 3 -19.28 -3.37 13.95
CA ASP A 3 -19.81 -2.35 13.07
C ASP A 3 -19.04 -2.44 11.74
N ASP A 4 -19.62 -3.17 10.78
CA ASP A 4 -19.18 -3.34 9.38
C ASP A 4 -19.38 -2.04 8.58
N ALA A 5 -19.20 -0.89 9.23
CA ALA A 5 -19.19 0.39 8.54
C ALA A 5 -18.05 0.35 7.51
N GLU A 6 -18.44 0.55 6.25
CA GLU A 6 -17.54 0.73 5.13
C GLU A 6 -16.42 1.69 5.51
N LEU A 7 -15.18 1.35 5.19
CA LEU A 7 -14.03 2.16 5.56
C LEU A 7 -14.11 3.50 4.84
N ALA A 8 -14.53 4.55 5.54
CA ALA A 8 -14.64 5.88 4.99
C ALA A 8 -13.29 6.35 4.42
N GLU A 9 -13.31 6.91 3.21
CA GLU A 9 -12.14 7.51 2.58
C GLU A 9 -12.49 8.82 1.89
N VAL A 10 -11.48 9.67 1.74
CA VAL A 10 -11.54 10.88 0.91
C VAL A 10 -10.71 10.63 -0.35
N PHE A 11 -11.40 10.52 -1.50
CA PHE A 11 -10.73 10.47 -2.80
C PHE A 11 -9.87 11.70 -3.03
N GLU A 12 -8.71 11.54 -3.67
CA GLU A 12 -7.81 12.67 -3.94
C GLU A 12 -8.49 13.74 -4.79
N GLU A 13 -9.34 13.34 -5.74
CA GLU A 13 -10.10 14.23 -6.61
C GLU A 13 -11.18 15.02 -5.84
N ALA A 14 -11.63 14.50 -4.71
CA ALA A 14 -12.60 15.13 -3.81
C ALA A 14 -11.94 15.87 -2.64
N ALA A 15 -10.64 15.66 -2.41
CA ALA A 15 -9.90 16.31 -1.35
C ALA A 15 -9.79 17.82 -1.63
N SER A 16 -9.95 18.63 -0.60
CA SER A 16 -9.83 20.09 -0.68
C SER A 16 -9.03 20.63 0.52
N GLY A 17 -8.70 21.92 0.47
CA GLY A 17 -8.03 22.62 1.55
C GLY A 17 -6.75 21.92 2.03
N ARG A 18 -6.62 21.76 3.35
CA ARG A 18 -5.43 21.19 4.00
C ARG A 18 -5.22 19.71 3.63
N VAL A 19 -6.30 18.93 3.54
CA VAL A 19 -6.24 17.50 3.17
C VAL A 19 -5.60 17.34 1.79
N ALA A 20 -6.03 18.11 0.79
CA ALA A 20 -5.46 18.08 -0.55
C ALA A 20 -3.95 18.41 -0.54
N GLY A 21 -3.56 19.42 0.26
CA GLY A 21 -2.15 19.78 0.45
C GLY A 21 -1.31 18.63 1.03
N ILE A 22 -1.81 17.97 2.09
CA ILE A 22 -1.12 16.84 2.72
C ILE A 22 -1.00 15.66 1.76
N LEU A 23 -2.09 15.26 1.09
CA LEU A 23 -2.05 14.15 0.14
C LEU A 23 -1.11 14.45 -1.05
N GLY A 24 -1.05 15.72 -1.49
CA GLY A 24 -0.08 16.19 -2.48
C GLY A 24 1.36 16.04 -2.02
N ASP A 25 1.67 16.45 -0.79
CA ASP A 25 3.02 16.34 -0.21
C ASP A 25 3.44 14.88 0.04
N VAL A 26 2.50 14.02 0.48
CA VAL A 26 2.70 12.57 0.58
C VAL A 26 3.14 12.00 -0.77
N ARG A 27 2.51 12.38 -1.88
CA ARG A 27 2.90 11.93 -3.22
C ARG A 27 4.32 12.35 -3.58
N GLN A 28 4.70 13.58 -3.27
CA GLN A 28 6.05 14.08 -3.54
C GLN A 28 7.11 13.35 -2.72
N VAL A 29 6.91 13.22 -1.41
CA VAL A 29 7.89 12.62 -0.50
C VAL A 29 7.99 11.11 -0.69
N LEU A 30 6.86 10.40 -0.84
CA LEU A 30 6.88 8.96 -1.07
C LEU A 30 7.20 8.58 -2.51
N ARG A 31 7.32 9.58 -3.40
CA ARG A 31 7.64 9.41 -4.83
C ARG A 31 6.61 8.55 -5.55
N VAL A 32 5.32 8.84 -5.33
CA VAL A 32 4.19 8.08 -5.88
C VAL A 32 3.22 9.00 -6.61
N THR A 33 2.55 8.48 -7.64
CA THR A 33 1.55 9.24 -8.41
C THR A 33 0.20 9.34 -7.71
N GLN A 34 -0.06 8.50 -6.70
CA GLN A 34 -1.30 8.45 -5.92
C GLN A 34 -1.00 8.24 -4.44
N ALA A 35 -1.72 8.96 -3.58
CA ALA A 35 -1.70 8.71 -2.14
C ALA A 35 -2.35 7.37 -1.83
N ALA A 36 -1.73 6.62 -0.92
CA ALA A 36 -2.19 5.30 -0.52
C ALA A 36 -3.58 5.34 0.13
N PHE A 37 -4.31 4.23 0.04
CA PHE A 37 -5.66 4.11 0.62
C PHE A 37 -5.68 4.44 2.12
N PHE A 38 -4.63 4.08 2.87
CA PHE A 38 -4.60 4.40 4.30
C PHE A 38 -4.51 5.90 4.60
N PHE A 39 -3.79 6.69 3.80
CA PHE A 39 -3.79 8.15 3.96
C PHE A 39 -5.15 8.75 3.62
N ARG A 40 -5.82 8.23 2.58
CA ARG A 40 -7.17 8.64 2.20
C ARG A 40 -8.22 8.27 3.26
N ALA A 41 -8.04 7.15 3.96
CA ALA A 41 -8.88 6.78 5.09
C ALA A 41 -8.62 7.69 6.31
N LEU A 42 -7.35 7.99 6.61
CA LEU A 42 -7.00 8.94 7.68
C LEU A 42 -7.45 10.37 7.38
N ALA A 43 -7.67 10.73 6.12
CA ALA A 43 -8.19 12.05 5.73
C ALA A 43 -9.59 12.35 6.29
N ALA A 44 -10.37 11.34 6.67
CA ALA A 44 -11.61 11.52 7.43
C ALA A 44 -11.37 12.14 8.83
N HIS A 45 -10.12 12.13 9.30
CA HIS A 45 -9.66 12.66 10.59
C HIS A 45 -8.56 13.71 10.34
N GLU A 46 -8.91 14.84 9.72
CA GLU A 46 -7.94 15.84 9.21
C GLU A 46 -6.86 16.24 10.23
N ALA A 47 -7.25 16.51 11.47
CA ALA A 47 -6.31 16.90 12.53
C ALA A 47 -5.27 15.80 12.82
N TYR A 48 -5.71 14.55 12.81
CA TYR A 48 -4.82 13.40 12.97
C TYR A 48 -3.96 13.17 11.73
N LEU A 49 -4.52 13.22 10.52
CA LEU A 49 -3.76 13.09 9.27
C LEU A 49 -2.61 14.10 9.22
N ALA A 50 -2.89 15.36 9.56
CA ALA A 50 -1.89 16.41 9.61
C ALA A 50 -0.76 16.07 10.59
N ALA A 51 -1.09 15.73 11.84
CA ALA A 51 -0.09 15.38 12.85
C ALA A 51 0.69 14.10 12.50
N ALA A 52 0.01 13.11 11.92
CA ALA A 52 0.62 11.86 11.47
C ALA A 52 1.64 12.14 10.36
N TRP A 53 1.28 12.96 9.37
CA TRP A 53 2.20 13.27 8.29
C TRP A 53 3.41 14.08 8.75
N GLU A 54 3.21 15.09 9.60
CA GLU A 54 4.32 15.85 10.21
C GLU A 54 5.29 14.94 10.98
N ALA A 55 4.78 13.95 11.72
CA ALA A 55 5.60 13.01 12.47
C ALA A 55 6.35 12.00 11.56
N LEU A 56 5.76 11.61 10.44
CA LEU A 56 6.32 10.60 9.53
C LEU A 56 7.30 11.19 8.51
N LYS A 57 7.04 12.41 8.02
CA LYS A 57 7.75 13.03 6.90
C LYS A 57 9.27 13.08 7.07
N PRO A 58 9.85 13.38 8.24
CA PRO A 58 11.31 13.39 8.42
C PRO A 58 11.95 12.03 8.11
N ASN A 59 11.32 10.93 8.53
CA ASN A 59 11.77 9.58 8.22
C ASN A 59 11.52 9.23 6.75
N ALA A 60 10.34 9.59 6.22
CA ALA A 60 9.97 9.27 4.85
C ALA A 60 10.84 9.98 3.79
N SER A 61 11.58 11.02 4.17
CA SER A 61 12.36 11.88 3.27
C SER A 61 13.84 11.47 3.15
N VAL A 62 14.30 10.42 3.84
CA VAL A 62 15.73 10.05 3.88
C VAL A 62 16.03 8.68 3.29
N ALA A 63 17.25 8.49 2.79
CA ALA A 63 17.69 7.26 2.12
C ALA A 63 17.52 5.99 2.96
N TYR A 64 17.60 6.09 4.29
CA TYR A 64 17.29 4.99 5.21
C TYR A 64 15.90 4.39 4.97
N PHE A 65 14.87 5.22 4.86
CA PHE A 65 13.51 4.74 4.66
C PHE A 65 13.33 4.02 3.32
N GLU A 66 13.94 4.53 2.25
CA GLU A 66 13.90 3.88 0.92
C GLU A 66 14.55 2.48 0.98
N ARG A 67 15.70 2.33 1.66
CA ARG A 67 16.35 1.03 1.82
C ARG A 67 15.53 0.05 2.66
N CYS A 68 14.88 0.53 3.72
CA CYS A 68 13.95 -0.29 4.50
C CYS A 68 12.78 -0.78 3.65
N ALA A 69 12.19 0.10 2.84
CA ALA A 69 11.12 -0.26 1.91
C ALA A 69 11.58 -1.27 0.86
N ASP A 70 12.78 -1.11 0.30
CA ASP A 70 13.38 -2.09 -0.62
C ASP A 70 13.62 -3.46 0.02
N SER A 71 14.17 -3.47 1.23
CA SER A 71 14.39 -4.72 1.98
C SER A 71 13.07 -5.43 2.28
N LEU A 72 12.05 -4.67 2.71
CA LEU A 72 10.73 -5.19 2.97
C LEU A 72 10.06 -5.74 1.71
N ARG A 73 10.16 -5.03 0.57
CA ARG A 73 9.65 -5.49 -0.73
C ARG A 73 10.18 -6.87 -1.09
N MET A 74 11.48 -7.10 -0.87
CA MET A 74 12.10 -8.41 -1.12
C MET A 74 11.53 -9.50 -0.21
N ARG A 75 11.28 -9.19 1.07
CA ARG A 75 10.67 -10.11 2.05
C ARG A 75 9.21 -10.43 1.78
N MET A 76 8.50 -9.53 1.07
CA MET A 76 7.11 -9.74 0.65
C MET A 76 6.97 -10.74 -0.52
N THR A 77 8.07 -11.25 -1.09
CA THR A 77 7.98 -12.22 -2.19
C THR A 77 7.58 -13.59 -1.65
N PRO A 78 6.41 -14.15 -2.01
CA PRO A 78 6.04 -15.49 -1.58
C PRO A 78 6.84 -16.54 -2.37
N PRO A 79 6.88 -17.80 -1.89
CA PRO A 79 7.26 -18.91 -2.74
C PRO A 79 6.39 -18.92 -3.99
N LEU A 80 7.01 -18.91 -5.17
CA LEU A 80 6.26 -19.00 -6.43
C LEU A 80 5.74 -20.44 -6.61
N PRO A 81 4.51 -20.62 -7.12
CA PRO A 81 4.02 -21.95 -7.48
C PRO A 81 4.86 -22.53 -8.63
N PRO A 82 4.94 -23.86 -8.77
CA PRO A 82 5.71 -24.49 -9.85
C PRO A 82 5.16 -24.15 -11.25
N ASP A 83 3.85 -23.96 -11.35
CA ASP A 83 3.14 -23.67 -12.60
C ASP A 83 2.57 -22.25 -12.53
N VAL A 84 3.44 -21.23 -12.57
CA VAL A 84 3.01 -19.84 -12.66
C VAL A 84 2.30 -19.64 -14.02
N PRO A 85 1.06 -19.13 -14.05
CA PRO A 85 0.33 -18.94 -15.30
C PRO A 85 0.94 -17.82 -16.16
N GLU A 86 0.89 -17.98 -17.48
CA GLU A 86 1.42 -17.01 -18.45
C GLU A 86 0.33 -15.97 -18.82
N HIS A 87 0.09 -15.02 -17.92
CA HIS A 87 -1.00 -14.04 -18.13
C HIS A 87 -0.78 -13.14 -19.35
N ALA A 88 0.47 -12.88 -19.75
CA ALA A 88 0.75 -12.10 -20.95
C ALA A 88 0.26 -12.82 -22.22
N GLU A 89 0.55 -14.12 -22.35
CA GLU A 89 0.10 -14.94 -23.48
C GLU A 89 -1.43 -15.07 -23.48
N ALA A 90 -2.03 -15.34 -22.31
CA ALA A 90 -3.49 -15.42 -22.18
C ALA A 90 -4.20 -14.11 -22.58
N LEU A 91 -3.59 -12.96 -22.29
CA LEU A 91 -4.11 -11.67 -22.74
C LEU A 91 -3.93 -11.49 -24.25
N GLU A 92 -2.78 -11.84 -24.81
CA GLU A 92 -2.54 -11.78 -26.27
C GLU A 92 -3.57 -12.62 -27.05
N GLU A 93 -3.89 -13.82 -26.58
CA GLU A 93 -4.93 -14.69 -27.16
C GLU A 93 -6.33 -14.06 -27.13
N LEU A 94 -6.62 -13.23 -26.11
CA LEU A 94 -7.85 -12.45 -26.00
C LEU A 94 -7.83 -11.16 -26.85
N GLY A 95 -6.75 -10.93 -27.61
CA GLY A 95 -6.58 -9.74 -28.44
C GLY A 95 -6.22 -8.48 -27.64
N TYR A 96 -5.68 -8.63 -26.42
CA TYR A 96 -5.22 -7.48 -25.64
C TYR A 96 -3.97 -6.87 -26.30
N PRO A 97 -3.99 -5.57 -26.64
CA PRO A 97 -2.85 -4.94 -27.28
C PRO A 97 -1.70 -4.80 -26.27
N ALA A 98 -0.47 -4.87 -26.77
CA ALA A 98 0.75 -4.82 -25.96
C ALA A 98 0.81 -3.58 -25.04
N GLU A 99 0.28 -2.45 -25.49
CA GLU A 99 0.20 -1.22 -24.70
C GLU A 99 -0.68 -1.37 -23.46
N ARG A 100 -1.78 -2.14 -23.53
CA ARG A 100 -2.66 -2.42 -22.38
C ARG A 100 -2.01 -3.39 -21.40
N VAL A 101 -1.23 -4.35 -21.90
CA VAL A 101 -0.39 -5.22 -21.06
C VAL A 101 0.66 -4.39 -20.32
N ALA A 102 1.32 -3.46 -21.01
CA ALA A 102 2.28 -2.54 -20.42
C ALA A 102 1.63 -1.59 -19.37
N GLU A 103 0.39 -1.14 -19.60
CA GLU A 103 -0.38 -0.35 -18.64
C GLU A 103 -0.62 -1.14 -17.32
N VAL A 104 -1.08 -2.39 -17.43
CA VAL A 104 -1.26 -3.29 -16.28
C VAL A 104 0.05 -3.52 -15.55
N ALA A 105 1.14 -3.79 -16.28
CA ALA A 105 2.47 -3.94 -15.69
C ALA A 105 2.90 -2.69 -14.91
N GLY A 106 2.65 -1.50 -15.48
CA GLY A 106 2.92 -0.23 -14.82
C GLY A 106 2.12 -0.02 -13.54
N ILE A 107 0.85 -0.45 -13.50
CA ILE A 107 0.03 -0.46 -12.28
C ILE A 107 0.67 -1.35 -11.21
N LEU A 108 1.03 -2.59 -11.56
CA LEU A 108 1.64 -3.53 -10.60
C LEU A 108 2.97 -2.99 -10.07
N GLU A 109 3.83 -2.43 -10.91
CA GLU A 109 5.12 -1.85 -10.49
C GLU A 109 4.93 -0.64 -9.57
N ALA A 110 3.97 0.24 -9.86
CA ALA A 110 3.69 1.41 -9.03
C ALA A 110 3.24 1.00 -7.61
N TYR A 111 2.35 0.02 -7.49
CA TYR A 111 1.90 -0.45 -6.17
C TYR A 111 2.95 -1.31 -5.46
N ASN A 112 3.75 -2.11 -6.19
CA ASN A 112 4.89 -2.83 -5.62
C ASN A 112 5.96 -1.91 -5.03
N TYR A 113 6.14 -0.73 -5.64
CA TYR A 113 7.00 0.33 -5.12
C TYR A 113 6.41 1.00 -3.87
N ALA A 114 5.12 1.33 -3.91
CA ALA A 114 4.47 2.11 -2.86
C ALA A 114 4.14 1.32 -1.58
N ASN A 115 3.65 0.08 -1.71
CA ASN A 115 3.08 -0.67 -0.58
C ASN A 115 4.07 -0.96 0.56
N PRO A 116 5.33 -1.35 0.32
CA PRO A 116 6.30 -1.53 1.41
C PRO A 116 6.48 -0.25 2.23
N LYS A 117 6.58 0.91 1.57
CA LYS A 117 6.65 2.22 2.25
C LYS A 117 5.42 2.44 3.12
N ASN A 118 4.24 2.24 2.55
CA ASN A 118 2.97 2.44 3.25
C ASN A 118 2.80 1.52 4.45
N LEU A 119 3.25 0.26 4.36
CA LEU A 119 3.16 -0.68 5.48
C LEU A 119 4.05 -0.25 6.66
N ILE A 120 5.29 0.19 6.39
CA ILE A 120 6.20 0.67 7.43
C ILE A 120 5.60 1.90 8.12
N LEU A 121 5.05 2.85 7.36
CA LEU A 121 4.43 4.06 7.92
C LEU A 121 3.17 3.76 8.73
N ALA A 122 2.31 2.83 8.27
CA ALA A 122 1.14 2.39 9.02
C ALA A 122 1.55 1.68 10.33
N ALA A 123 2.57 0.83 10.28
CA ALA A 123 3.12 0.16 11.47
C ALA A 123 3.71 1.17 12.47
N ALA A 124 4.43 2.20 11.99
CA ALA A 124 4.96 3.28 12.82
C ALA A 124 3.84 4.03 13.55
N LEU A 125 2.77 4.43 12.84
CA LEU A 125 1.64 5.11 13.45
C LEU A 125 0.90 4.22 14.45
N LYS A 126 0.64 2.95 14.12
CA LYS A 126 -0.03 2.00 15.01
C LYS A 126 0.78 1.76 16.28
N GLY A 127 2.09 1.60 16.16
CA GLY A 127 2.99 1.43 17.30
C GLY A 127 2.99 2.67 18.20
N ALA A 128 3.22 3.85 17.61
CA ALA A 128 3.22 5.11 18.34
C ALA A 128 1.87 5.37 19.04
N LEU A 129 0.76 5.16 18.33
CA LEU A 129 -0.59 5.32 18.89
C LEU A 129 -0.78 4.43 20.11
N ASN A 130 -0.28 3.20 20.09
CA ASN A 130 -0.36 2.25 21.19
C ASN A 130 0.76 2.38 22.24
N GLY A 131 1.51 3.48 22.24
CA GLY A 131 2.50 3.80 23.27
C GLY A 131 3.85 3.10 23.09
N VAL A 132 4.08 2.42 21.96
CA VAL A 132 5.40 1.90 21.61
C VAL A 132 6.29 3.06 21.19
N ARG A 133 7.53 3.09 21.69
CA ARG A 133 8.53 4.05 21.23
C ARG A 133 8.94 3.71 19.80
N ILE A 134 8.72 4.65 18.89
CA ILE A 134 9.08 4.51 17.47
C ILE A 134 10.19 5.52 17.14
N GLY A 135 11.30 5.01 16.61
CA GLY A 135 12.40 5.79 16.09
C GLY A 135 13.22 6.55 17.15
N GLY A 136 13.99 7.52 16.65
CA GLY A 136 15.05 8.17 17.43
C GLY A 136 16.30 7.29 17.54
N VAL A 137 16.48 6.34 16.61
CA VAL A 137 17.65 5.47 16.57
C VAL A 137 18.73 6.12 15.73
N LYS A 138 19.99 6.03 16.18
CA LYS A 138 21.11 6.59 15.42
C LYS A 138 21.31 5.78 14.14
N PRO A 139 21.39 6.41 12.96
CA PRO A 139 21.65 5.69 11.72
C PRO A 139 22.97 4.93 11.73
N GLY A 140 23.01 3.80 11.04
CA GLY A 140 24.12 2.85 11.06
C GLY A 140 25.14 3.06 9.95
N HIS A 141 24.77 3.69 8.83
CA HIS A 141 25.66 3.91 7.70
C HIS A 141 25.76 5.38 7.29
N ALA A 142 26.88 5.72 6.66
CA ALA A 142 27.04 7.02 6.01
C ALA A 142 26.00 7.18 4.89
N GLY A 143 25.36 8.35 4.83
CA GLY A 143 24.31 8.66 3.86
C GLY A 143 22.91 8.16 4.22
N ASP A 144 22.72 7.53 5.39
CA ASP A 144 21.39 7.11 5.84
C ASP A 144 20.39 8.28 5.95
N LEU A 145 20.89 9.47 6.27
CA LEU A 145 20.11 10.71 6.40
C LEU A 145 20.12 11.56 5.12
N ASP A 146 20.74 11.08 4.04
CA ASP A 146 20.76 11.84 2.80
C ASP A 146 19.32 12.01 2.29
N PRO A 147 18.95 13.22 1.85
CA PRO A 147 17.60 13.49 1.40
C PRO A 147 17.30 12.73 0.10
N LEU A 148 16.08 12.21 0.00
CA LEU A 148 15.58 11.60 -1.23
C LEU A 148 15.11 12.68 -2.21
N PRO A 149 15.21 12.43 -3.53
CA PRO A 149 14.58 13.29 -4.53
C PRO A 149 13.06 13.30 -4.33
N GLN A 150 12.45 14.47 -4.52
CA GLN A 150 11.00 14.63 -4.46
C GLN A 150 10.37 14.34 -5.81
N GLY A 151 9.13 13.85 -5.76
CA GLY A 151 8.29 13.59 -6.92
C GLY A 151 8.37 12.15 -7.40
N PRO A 152 7.31 11.67 -8.06
CA PRO A 152 7.28 10.32 -8.60
C PRO A 152 8.31 10.14 -9.74
N PRO A 153 8.82 8.92 -9.94
CA PRO A 153 9.57 8.56 -11.15
C PRO A 153 8.82 8.96 -12.42
N ARG A 154 9.55 9.34 -13.48
CA ARG A 154 8.96 9.89 -14.72
C ARG A 154 8.15 8.85 -15.48
N SER A 155 8.55 7.59 -15.40
CA SER A 155 7.84 6.47 -16.03
C SER A 155 6.61 6.01 -15.26
N MET A 156 6.47 6.39 -13.97
CA MET A 156 5.30 6.02 -13.16
C MET A 156 4.06 6.75 -13.64
N ARG A 157 3.00 6.01 -13.98
CA ARG A 157 1.70 6.56 -14.38
C ARG A 157 0.72 6.55 -13.22
N LYS A 158 -0.22 7.51 -13.22
CA LYS A 158 -1.35 7.52 -12.29
C LYS A 158 -2.43 6.59 -12.84
N ALA A 159 -2.90 5.63 -12.04
CA ALA A 159 -3.99 4.74 -12.44
C ALA A 159 -5.34 5.35 -12.07
N ALA A 160 -6.34 5.22 -12.94
CA ALA A 160 -7.73 5.52 -12.57
C ALA A 160 -8.21 4.45 -11.58
N LEU A 161 -8.89 4.86 -10.50
CA LEU A 161 -9.44 3.93 -9.51
C LEU A 161 -10.94 3.80 -9.74
N VAL A 162 -11.41 2.59 -10.04
CA VAL A 162 -12.85 2.29 -10.05
C VAL A 162 -13.37 2.39 -8.61
N ASP A 163 -14.46 3.12 -8.41
CA ASP A 163 -15.19 3.18 -7.15
C ASP A 163 -16.04 1.90 -7.00
N PRO A 164 -15.77 1.02 -6.01
CA PRO A 164 -16.53 -0.21 -5.81
C PRO A 164 -18.03 0.05 -5.66
N ALA A 165 -18.43 1.17 -5.04
CA ALA A 165 -19.84 1.51 -4.83
C ALA A 165 -20.57 1.90 -6.14
N ARG A 166 -19.81 2.30 -7.17
CA ARG A 166 -20.32 2.70 -8.49
C ARG A 166 -20.01 1.68 -9.58
N ALA A 167 -19.33 0.59 -9.27
CA ALA A 167 -19.04 -0.46 -10.21
C ALA A 167 -20.35 -1.18 -10.61
N GLU A 168 -20.40 -1.69 -11.84
CA GLU A 168 -21.57 -2.38 -12.38
C GLU A 168 -21.19 -3.74 -12.96
N GLY A 169 -22.19 -4.61 -13.13
CA GLY A 169 -22.07 -5.90 -13.81
C GLY A 169 -20.94 -6.79 -13.25
N ARG A 170 -20.14 -7.37 -14.16
CA ARG A 170 -19.06 -8.30 -13.82
C ARG A 170 -17.98 -7.68 -12.92
N VAL A 171 -17.67 -6.39 -13.12
CA VAL A 171 -16.62 -5.71 -12.35
C VAL A 171 -17.06 -5.55 -10.90
N ARG A 172 -18.33 -5.19 -10.66
CA ARG A 172 -18.89 -5.11 -9.31
C ARG A 172 -18.79 -6.46 -8.60
N ALA A 173 -19.21 -7.54 -9.25
CA ALA A 173 -19.20 -8.87 -8.66
C ALA A 173 -17.78 -9.31 -8.24
N LEU A 174 -16.77 -9.05 -9.10
CA LEU A 174 -15.37 -9.33 -8.78
C LEU A 174 -14.86 -8.50 -7.60
N LEU A 175 -15.14 -7.19 -7.57
CA LEU A 175 -14.69 -6.32 -6.48
C LEU A 175 -15.37 -6.69 -5.14
N GLU A 176 -16.64 -7.11 -5.15
CA GLU A 176 -17.34 -7.63 -3.96
C GLU A 176 -16.72 -8.95 -3.47
N GLU A 177 -16.31 -9.85 -4.37
CA GLU A 177 -15.60 -11.08 -4.00
C GLU A 177 -14.22 -10.80 -3.39
N ILE A 178 -13.45 -9.90 -4.01
CA ILE A 178 -12.16 -9.43 -3.49
C ILE A 178 -12.33 -8.81 -2.11
N GLY A 179 -13.36 -7.97 -1.93
CA GLY A 179 -13.70 -7.34 -0.66
C GLY A 179 -13.98 -8.37 0.43
N ARG A 180 -14.88 -9.34 0.18
CA ARG A 180 -15.21 -10.42 1.13
C ARG A 180 -14.00 -11.25 1.58
N SER A 181 -12.97 -11.33 0.72
CA SER A 181 -11.74 -12.08 0.99
C SER A 181 -10.64 -11.23 1.63
N SER A 182 -10.91 -9.95 1.87
CA SER A 182 -9.94 -8.95 2.35
C SER A 182 -10.29 -8.45 3.75
N PRO A 183 -9.30 -8.04 4.57
CA PRO A 183 -9.53 -7.51 5.92
C PRO A 183 -10.62 -6.42 5.97
N GLY A 184 -11.66 -6.72 6.74
CA GLY A 184 -12.85 -5.89 6.97
C GLY A 184 -13.75 -5.64 5.75
N GLY A 185 -13.53 -6.30 4.61
CA GLY A 185 -14.29 -6.02 3.38
C GLY A 185 -13.64 -5.02 2.44
N ALA A 186 -12.40 -4.56 2.71
CA ALA A 186 -11.78 -3.47 1.94
C ALA A 186 -11.21 -3.94 0.60
N VAL A 187 -11.47 -3.19 -0.48
CA VAL A 187 -10.86 -3.43 -1.79
C VAL A 187 -9.64 -2.53 -1.97
N GLY A 188 -8.44 -3.13 -1.97
CA GLY A 188 -7.18 -2.39 -2.13
C GLY A 188 -7.10 -1.63 -3.46
N SER A 189 -6.42 -0.48 -3.47
CA SER A 189 -6.34 0.40 -4.66
C SER A 189 -5.81 -0.28 -5.92
N VAL A 190 -4.95 -1.29 -5.80
CA VAL A 190 -4.47 -2.05 -6.98
C VAL A 190 -5.62 -2.77 -7.68
N TRP A 191 -6.51 -3.44 -6.93
CA TRP A 191 -7.66 -4.15 -7.50
C TRP A 191 -8.63 -3.18 -8.18
N ARG A 192 -8.77 -1.99 -7.60
CA ARG A 192 -9.58 -0.90 -8.15
C ARG A 192 -8.97 -0.28 -9.42
N ALA A 193 -7.65 -0.27 -9.53
CA ALA A 193 -6.94 0.12 -10.75
C ALA A 193 -7.08 -0.97 -11.83
N LEU A 194 -6.87 -2.23 -11.45
CA LEU A 194 -7.02 -3.38 -12.35
C LEU A 194 -8.46 -3.56 -12.85
N ALA A 195 -9.46 -3.06 -12.13
CA ALA A 195 -10.85 -3.03 -12.58
C ALA A 195 -11.07 -2.22 -13.88
N GLY A 196 -10.15 -1.32 -14.27
CA GLY A 196 -10.11 -0.70 -15.60
C GLY A 196 -9.70 -1.66 -16.73
N HIS A 197 -9.31 -2.89 -16.38
CA HIS A 197 -8.91 -3.98 -17.25
C HIS A 197 -9.65 -5.27 -16.84
N PRO A 198 -10.98 -5.36 -17.04
CA PRO A 198 -11.79 -6.43 -16.45
C PRO A 198 -11.33 -7.85 -16.80
N GLU A 199 -10.86 -8.08 -18.02
CA GLU A 199 -10.32 -9.37 -18.49
C GLU A 199 -9.10 -9.78 -17.66
N TYR A 200 -8.20 -8.84 -17.39
CA TYR A 200 -7.04 -9.10 -16.54
C TYR A 200 -7.42 -9.22 -15.05
N LEU A 201 -8.38 -8.42 -14.56
CA LEU A 201 -8.85 -8.52 -13.18
C LEU A 201 -9.36 -9.94 -12.88
N GLU A 202 -10.06 -10.56 -13.83
CA GLU A 202 -10.57 -11.92 -13.70
C GLU A 202 -9.44 -12.95 -13.62
N LEU A 203 -8.49 -12.92 -14.55
CA LEU A 203 -7.29 -13.79 -14.52
C LEU A 203 -6.49 -13.60 -13.22
N ALA A 204 -6.25 -12.35 -12.85
CA ALA A 204 -5.49 -11.97 -11.67
C ALA A 204 -6.15 -12.47 -10.39
N TRP A 205 -7.46 -12.25 -10.25
CA TRP A 205 -8.19 -12.65 -9.06
C TRP A 205 -8.31 -14.17 -8.95
N ALA A 206 -8.59 -14.88 -10.06
CA ALA A 206 -8.65 -16.34 -10.06
C ALA A 206 -7.34 -16.96 -9.56
N PHE A 207 -6.20 -16.49 -10.05
CA PHE A 207 -4.89 -16.95 -9.62
C PHE A 207 -4.60 -16.62 -8.15
N VAL A 208 -4.75 -15.35 -7.76
CA VAL A 208 -4.46 -14.93 -6.39
C VAL A 208 -5.38 -15.60 -5.37
N ARG A 209 -6.66 -15.82 -5.71
CA ARG A 209 -7.60 -16.50 -4.82
C ARG A 209 -7.12 -17.90 -4.47
N GLU A 210 -6.62 -18.67 -5.43
CA GLU A 210 -6.08 -20.01 -5.16
C GLU A 210 -4.74 -19.97 -4.41
N GLU A 211 -3.81 -19.09 -4.80
CA GLU A 211 -2.53 -18.96 -4.10
C GLU A 211 -2.69 -18.47 -2.65
N SER A 212 -3.68 -17.62 -2.39
CA SER A 212 -3.94 -17.08 -1.05
C SER A 212 -4.42 -18.13 -0.04
N LYS A 213 -4.85 -19.31 -0.50
CA LYS A 213 -5.21 -20.44 0.36
C LYS A 213 -3.98 -21.21 0.88
N LYS A 214 -2.81 -20.97 0.29
CA LYS A 214 -1.59 -21.72 0.60
C LYS A 214 -0.88 -21.13 1.81
N LYS A 215 -0.28 -22.00 2.64
CA LYS A 215 0.47 -21.59 3.84
C LYS A 215 1.61 -20.60 3.54
N GLY A 216 2.29 -20.77 2.40
CA GLY A 216 3.38 -19.89 1.99
C GLY A 216 2.94 -18.43 1.86
N PHE A 217 1.74 -18.20 1.33
CA PHE A 217 1.16 -16.86 1.20
C PHE A 217 0.96 -16.21 2.58
N GLU A 218 0.25 -16.88 3.49
CA GLU A 218 -0.04 -16.35 4.83
C GLU A 218 1.23 -16.15 5.68
N ILE A 219 2.20 -17.06 5.59
CA ILE A 219 3.50 -16.91 6.26
C ILE A 219 4.21 -15.65 5.75
N THR A 220 4.27 -15.44 4.44
CA THR A 220 4.90 -14.24 3.86
C THR A 220 4.17 -12.96 4.30
N VAL A 221 2.83 -12.96 4.35
CA VAL A 221 2.06 -11.82 4.85
C VAL A 221 2.43 -11.50 6.29
N SER A 222 2.42 -12.49 7.19
CA SER A 222 2.74 -12.31 8.61
C SER A 222 4.19 -11.84 8.85
N LEU A 223 5.16 -12.45 8.15
CA LEU A 223 6.56 -12.02 8.22
C LEU A 223 6.75 -10.58 7.72
N SER A 224 5.99 -10.16 6.71
CA SER A 224 6.04 -8.79 6.19
C SER A 224 5.52 -7.77 7.21
N GLN A 225 4.48 -8.10 7.98
CA GLN A 225 3.99 -7.25 9.06
C GLN A 225 5.05 -7.06 10.15
N GLY A 226 5.65 -8.16 10.62
CA GLY A 226 6.71 -8.11 11.62
C GLY A 226 7.93 -7.34 11.14
N ALA A 227 8.36 -7.56 9.89
CA ALA A 227 9.48 -6.84 9.30
C ALA A 227 9.22 -5.34 9.15
N ALA A 228 7.99 -4.92 8.82
CA ALA A 228 7.63 -3.52 8.73
C ALA A 228 7.62 -2.84 10.11
N ALA A 229 7.10 -3.52 11.14
CA ALA A 229 7.13 -3.01 12.51
C ALA A 229 8.57 -2.86 13.03
N ALA A 230 9.45 -3.84 12.74
CA ALA A 230 10.86 -3.74 13.08
C ALA A 230 11.54 -2.57 12.35
N ALA A 231 11.29 -2.39 11.06
CA ALA A 231 11.83 -1.25 10.30
C ALA A 231 11.36 0.11 10.84
N ALA A 232 10.10 0.20 11.29
CA ALA A 232 9.57 1.41 11.90
C ALA A 232 10.25 1.76 13.23
N GLN A 233 10.55 0.77 14.07
CA GLN A 233 11.21 1.01 15.36
C GLN A 233 12.61 1.61 15.20
N GLU A 234 13.30 1.27 14.11
CA GLU A 234 14.66 1.72 13.79
C GLU A 234 14.71 3.08 13.06
N PHE A 235 13.58 3.80 13.00
CA PHE A 235 13.52 5.12 12.38
C PHE A 235 14.53 6.13 12.99
N PRO A 236 15.22 6.93 12.15
CA PRO A 236 16.14 7.95 12.64
C PRO A 236 15.47 9.05 13.49
N HIS A 237 14.26 9.44 13.11
CA HIS A 237 13.49 10.49 13.79
C HIS A 237 12.32 9.88 14.57
N PRO A 238 12.01 10.39 15.78
CA PRO A 238 10.93 9.85 16.59
C PRO A 238 9.56 10.12 15.97
N VAL A 239 8.65 9.16 16.06
CA VAL A 239 7.23 9.32 15.68
C VAL A 239 6.40 9.43 16.96
N ALA A 240 6.19 10.66 17.44
CA ALA A 240 5.51 10.94 18.72
C ALA A 240 4.04 11.32 18.50
N LEU A 241 3.19 10.29 18.29
CA LEU A 241 1.74 10.46 18.09
C LEU A 241 0.96 9.36 18.83
N ASP A 242 1.04 9.38 20.16
CA ASP A 242 0.28 8.47 21.03
C ASP A 242 -1.17 8.93 21.21
N ARG A 243 -1.97 8.13 21.96
CA ARG A 243 -3.37 8.50 22.27
C ARG A 243 -3.49 9.81 23.04
N ALA A 244 -2.53 10.14 23.91
CA ALA A 244 -2.57 11.40 24.67
C ALA A 244 -2.39 12.60 23.74
N ARG A 245 -1.45 12.50 22.79
CA ARG A 245 -1.26 13.51 21.74
C ARG A 245 -2.47 13.60 20.83
N ALA A 246 -3.08 12.48 20.43
CA ALA A 246 -4.31 12.48 19.64
C ALA A 246 -5.45 13.22 20.37
N ARG A 247 -5.64 12.98 21.67
CA ARG A 247 -6.63 13.73 22.48
C ARG A 247 -6.29 15.22 22.59
N ALA A 248 -5.00 15.57 22.71
CA ALA A 248 -4.55 16.97 22.72
C ALA A 248 -4.80 17.70 21.39
N LEU A 249 -5.00 16.97 20.28
CA LEU A 249 -5.45 17.51 19.00
C LEU A 249 -6.98 17.71 18.93
N GLY A 250 -7.71 17.39 20.01
CA GLY A 250 -9.17 17.52 20.10
C GLY A 250 -9.95 16.26 19.70
N LEU A 251 -9.28 15.14 19.43
CA LEU A 251 -9.96 13.89 19.06
C LEU A 251 -10.58 13.22 20.30
N GLY A 252 -11.84 12.83 20.18
CA GLY A 252 -12.53 12.05 21.21
C GLY A 252 -12.10 10.58 21.24
N GLU A 253 -12.37 9.88 22.34
CA GLU A 253 -11.91 8.48 22.51
C GLU A 253 -12.41 7.53 21.41
N ALA A 254 -13.69 7.65 21.05
CA ALA A 254 -14.28 6.85 19.98
C ALA A 254 -13.64 7.11 18.61
N GLU A 255 -13.14 8.33 18.38
CA GLU A 255 -12.44 8.68 17.15
C GLU A 255 -11.02 8.10 17.12
N VAL A 256 -10.29 8.19 18.25
CA VAL A 256 -8.98 7.56 18.40
C VAL A 256 -9.09 6.04 18.23
N ASP A 257 -10.12 5.40 18.77
CA ASP A 257 -10.39 3.97 18.58
C ASP A 257 -10.71 3.61 17.12
N ARG A 258 -11.41 4.49 16.40
CA ARG A 258 -11.64 4.29 14.95
C ARG A 258 -10.33 4.36 14.18
N ILE A 259 -9.47 5.33 14.47
CA ILE A 259 -8.14 5.46 13.85
C ILE A 259 -7.29 4.21 14.14
N ASP A 260 -7.27 3.74 15.38
CA ASP A 260 -6.54 2.54 15.77
C ASP A 260 -6.98 1.29 15.00
N ARG A 261 -8.30 1.10 14.83
CA ARG A 261 -8.86 0.02 13.99
C ARG A 261 -8.56 0.21 12.51
N THR A 262 -8.61 1.43 12.00
CA THR A 262 -8.25 1.76 10.61
C THR A 262 -6.80 1.38 10.32
N LEU A 263 -5.87 1.78 11.20
CA LEU A 263 -4.45 1.43 11.06
C LEU A 263 -4.23 -0.09 11.11
N ASP A 264 -4.88 -0.78 12.04
CA ASP A 264 -4.82 -2.24 12.15
C ASP A 264 -5.26 -2.93 10.85
N ARG A 265 -6.38 -2.48 10.28
CA ARG A 265 -6.90 -3.00 9.02
C ARG A 265 -5.90 -2.84 7.88
N PHE A 266 -5.20 -1.72 7.78
CA PHE A 266 -4.18 -1.51 6.74
C PHE A 266 -2.90 -2.30 6.97
N ILE A 267 -2.50 -2.54 8.21
CA ILE A 267 -1.38 -3.44 8.55
C ILE A 267 -1.68 -4.87 8.08
N HIS A 268 -2.95 -5.27 8.01
CA HIS A 268 -3.36 -6.57 7.44
C HIS A 268 -3.57 -6.52 5.92
N LEU A 269 -4.16 -5.44 5.39
CA LEU A 269 -4.51 -5.33 3.97
C LEU A 269 -3.28 -5.14 3.06
N ILE A 270 -2.37 -4.24 3.43
CA ILE A 270 -1.23 -3.85 2.58
C ILE A 270 -0.31 -5.04 2.25
N PRO A 271 0.18 -5.85 3.22
CA PRO A 271 1.06 -6.97 2.89
C PRO A 271 0.36 -8.02 2.06
N ARG A 272 -0.90 -8.37 2.36
CA ARG A 272 -1.71 -9.28 1.53
C ARG A 272 -1.77 -8.80 0.08
N THR A 273 -2.09 -7.53 -0.11
CA THR A 273 -2.15 -6.90 -1.43
C THR A 273 -0.79 -6.94 -2.14
N ASN A 274 0.31 -6.68 -1.44
CA ASN A 274 1.63 -6.67 -2.08
C ASN A 274 2.16 -8.06 -2.43
N VAL A 275 1.88 -9.07 -1.60
CA VAL A 275 2.18 -10.46 -1.91
C VAL A 275 1.40 -10.89 -3.16
N SER A 276 0.12 -10.52 -3.27
CA SER A 276 -0.67 -10.72 -4.48
C SER A 276 -0.04 -10.04 -5.71
N ILE A 277 0.38 -8.79 -5.58
CA ILE A 277 1.05 -8.06 -6.69
C ILE A 277 2.32 -8.80 -7.15
N LEU A 278 3.12 -9.35 -6.25
CA LEU A 278 4.34 -10.06 -6.61
C LEU A 278 4.05 -11.38 -7.35
N LEU A 279 2.97 -12.09 -6.99
CA LEU A 279 2.48 -13.23 -7.78
C LEU A 279 2.01 -12.80 -9.16
N LEU A 280 1.23 -11.72 -9.24
CA LEU A 280 0.73 -11.18 -10.50
C LEU A 280 1.85 -10.68 -11.42
N LYS A 281 2.90 -10.10 -10.85
CA LYS A 281 4.12 -9.74 -11.58
C LYS A 281 4.83 -10.98 -12.14
N ALA A 282 4.90 -12.08 -11.37
CA ALA A 282 5.47 -13.32 -11.87
C ALA A 282 4.68 -13.85 -13.07
N ALA A 283 3.35 -13.85 -12.96
CA ALA A 283 2.46 -14.33 -14.01
C ALA A 283 2.44 -13.45 -15.26
N LEU A 284 2.58 -12.12 -15.10
CA LEU A 284 2.51 -11.18 -16.23
C LEU A 284 3.86 -10.90 -16.88
N LEU A 285 4.94 -10.87 -16.09
CA LEU A 285 6.26 -10.39 -16.53
C LEU A 285 7.36 -11.46 -16.46
N GLY A 286 7.01 -12.66 -15.98
CA GLY A 286 7.96 -13.72 -15.68
C GLY A 286 8.64 -13.56 -14.32
N GLU A 287 9.09 -14.68 -13.76
CA GLU A 287 9.64 -14.75 -12.39
C GLU A 287 10.87 -13.86 -12.18
N GLY A 288 11.73 -13.75 -13.19
CA GLY A 288 12.95 -12.94 -13.13
C GLY A 288 12.69 -11.45 -12.89
N ARG A 289 11.48 -10.95 -13.14
CA ARG A 289 11.08 -9.55 -12.97
C ARG A 289 10.47 -9.24 -11.61
N VAL A 290 10.12 -10.26 -10.81
CA VAL A 290 9.49 -10.10 -9.50
C VAL A 290 10.39 -9.32 -8.53
N ARG A 291 11.67 -9.69 -8.49
CA ARG A 291 12.66 -9.16 -7.53
C ARG A 291 13.30 -7.84 -7.96
N ARG A 292 13.22 -7.49 -9.24
CA ARG A 292 13.79 -6.25 -9.77
C ARG A 292 13.21 -5.04 -9.02
N LYS A 293 14.09 -4.11 -8.64
CA LYS A 293 13.66 -2.84 -8.04
C LYS A 293 12.87 -2.03 -9.08
N PRO A 294 11.62 -1.66 -8.82
CA PRO A 294 10.86 -0.78 -9.71
C PRO A 294 11.52 0.61 -9.76
N PHE A 295 11.53 1.24 -10.93
CA PHE A 295 12.00 2.63 -11.13
C PHE A 295 13.46 2.91 -10.73
N GLU A 296 14.32 1.88 -10.79
CA GLU A 296 15.74 2.03 -10.53
C GLU A 296 16.41 2.95 -11.57
N GLY A 297 17.12 3.98 -11.10
CA GLY A 297 17.80 4.97 -11.95
C GLY A 297 16.96 6.21 -12.31
N GLU A 298 15.75 6.33 -11.76
CA GLU A 298 14.88 7.52 -11.84
C GLU A 298 14.70 8.18 -10.47
#